data_AF-A0A3M5EY72-F1
#
_entry.id   AF-A0A3M5EY72-F1
#
_cell.length_a   1.000
_cell.length_b   1.000
_cell.length_c   1.000
_cell.angle_alpha   90.00
_cell.angle_beta   90.00
_cell.angle_gamma   90.00
#
_symmetry.space_group_name_H-M   'P 1'
#
loop_
_entity.id
_entity.type
_entity.pdbx_description
1 polymer ?
#
loop_
_entity_poly.entity_id
_entity_poly.type
_entity_poly.pdbx_seq_one_letter_code
_entity_poly.pdbx_strand_id
1 'polypeptide(L)'
;MRISASTRSCSTRSASGPPAARSTCPGCTPKCAKTPAPWWRGFRKPCTCGSSRACGTRPEEGPRVENEDMHADLVIVGAGMVGSALALALEGSGLEVLLVDGGSLDVAPFKPEAPYEPRVSALSEASRRILQRLHAWDGIVARRAEPYREMQVWDGSGTGRIGFSAASVHAEVLGHIVENRVVQDALLERLH
;
A
#
# COMPACT_ATOMS: atom_id res chain seq x y z
N MET A 1 -1.09 9.15 -19.86
CA MET A 1 -1.22 8.90 -18.41
C MET A 1 -0.62 7.53 -18.14
N ARG A 2 0.44 7.45 -17.32
CA ARG A 2 1.08 6.18 -16.93
C ARG A 2 0.73 5.94 -15.46
N ILE A 3 -0.31 5.17 -15.19
CA ILE A 3 -0.52 4.62 -13.85
C ILE A 3 0.47 3.45 -13.74
N SER A 4 1.63 3.70 -13.12
CA SER A 4 2.64 2.67 -12.90
C SER A 4 2.34 1.98 -11.56
N ALA A 5 1.60 0.87 -11.63
CA ALA A 5 1.40 -0.05 -10.54
C ALA A 5 2.70 -0.87 -10.33
N SER A 6 3.53 -0.46 -9.37
CA SER A 6 4.81 -1.14 -9.07
C SER A 6 4.75 -1.84 -7.71
N THR A 7 4.56 -3.16 -7.71
CA THR A 7 4.82 -4.03 -6.56
C THR A 7 6.31 -4.33 -6.47
N ARG A 8 7.04 -3.65 -5.58
CA ARG A 8 8.43 -4.05 -5.28
C ARG A 8 8.43 -5.24 -4.34
N SER A 9 8.50 -6.45 -4.90
CA SER A 9 8.83 -7.64 -4.12
C SER A 9 10.26 -7.51 -3.61
N CYS A 10 10.43 -7.39 -2.29
CA CYS A 10 11.75 -7.35 -1.65
C CYS A 10 12.37 -8.76 -1.69
N SER A 11 13.12 -9.08 -2.75
CA SER A 11 13.86 -10.34 -2.84
C SER A 11 15.15 -10.23 -2.00
N THR A 12 15.20 -10.92 -0.87
CA THR A 12 16.42 -11.13 -0.09
C THR A 12 17.44 -11.92 -0.92
N ARG A 13 18.43 -11.20 -1.45
CA ARG A 13 19.55 -11.82 -2.19
C ARG A 13 20.54 -12.39 -1.17
N SER A 14 20.55 -13.71 -1.02
CA SER A 14 21.54 -14.45 -0.23
C SER A 14 22.93 -14.34 -0.87
N ALA A 15 23.89 -13.72 -0.19
CA ALA A 15 25.27 -13.67 -0.63
C ALA A 15 26.03 -14.92 -0.14
N SER A 16 26.23 -15.89 -1.02
CA SER A 16 27.20 -16.99 -0.87
C SER A 16 28.41 -16.72 -1.75
N GLY A 17 29.57 -16.43 -1.16
CA GLY A 17 30.86 -16.28 -1.86
C GLY A 17 32.03 -16.06 -0.89
N PRO A 18 33.23 -16.64 -1.12
CA PRO A 18 34.32 -16.72 -0.15
C PRO A 18 35.09 -15.40 -0.01
N PRO A 19 35.74 -15.14 1.15
CA PRO A 19 36.40 -13.85 1.40
C PRO A 19 37.77 -13.76 0.71
N ALA A 20 37.94 -12.75 -0.15
CA ALA A 20 39.23 -12.37 -0.72
C ALA A 20 40.17 -11.78 0.35
N ALA A 21 41.46 -12.09 0.20
CA ALA A 21 42.55 -11.80 1.13
C ALA A 21 42.77 -10.29 1.38
N ARG A 22 42.90 -9.90 2.65
CA ARG A 22 43.30 -8.55 3.07
C ARG A 22 44.83 -8.45 3.09
N SER A 23 45.39 -7.57 2.28
CA SER A 23 46.78 -7.13 2.39
C SER A 23 46.94 -6.29 3.66
N THR A 24 47.73 -6.79 4.62
CA THR A 24 48.11 -6.10 5.85
C THR A 24 49.20 -5.06 5.56
N CYS A 25 48.96 -3.80 5.92
CA CYS A 25 50.02 -2.80 6.05
C CYS A 25 50.96 -3.18 7.22
N PRO A 26 52.29 -3.10 7.07
CA PRO A 26 53.22 -3.35 8.16
C PRO A 26 53.21 -2.17 9.15
N GLY A 27 52.89 -2.43 10.42
CA GLY A 27 53.03 -1.44 11.50
C GLY A 27 51.81 -1.27 12.43
N CYS A 28 50.64 -1.82 12.10
CA CYS A 28 49.49 -1.82 13.00
C CYS A 28 49.46 -3.10 13.84
N THR A 29 49.92 -3.03 15.09
CA THR A 29 49.62 -4.09 16.07
C THR A 29 48.14 -4.01 16.48
N PRO A 30 47.38 -5.13 16.46
CA PRO A 30 45.99 -5.13 16.86
C PRO A 30 45.88 -5.34 18.38
N LYS A 31 45.44 -4.31 19.12
CA LYS A 31 44.87 -4.49 20.46
C LYS A 31 43.38 -4.15 20.42
N CYS A 32 42.55 -5.15 20.19
CA CYS A 32 41.20 -5.19 20.74
C CYS A 32 40.83 -6.66 20.93
N ALA A 33 40.94 -7.08 22.18
CA ALA A 33 40.62 -8.42 22.65
C ALA A 33 39.16 -8.78 22.36
N LYS A 34 38.97 -10.07 22.05
CA LYS A 34 37.69 -10.78 21.90
C LYS A 34 37.09 -11.04 23.29
N THR A 35 35.79 -10.75 23.49
CA THR A 35 34.78 -11.71 24.01
C THR A 35 33.37 -11.21 23.65
N PRO A 36 32.39 -12.07 23.27
CA PRO A 36 31.11 -11.63 22.71
C PRO A 36 29.95 -11.68 23.72
N ALA A 37 28.96 -10.81 23.54
CA ALA A 37 27.58 -11.00 24.00
C ALA A 37 26.60 -10.18 23.14
N PRO A 38 25.34 -10.62 22.96
CA PRO A 38 24.74 -10.71 21.63
C PRO A 38 23.49 -9.86 21.50
N TRP A 39 23.63 -8.56 21.31
CA TRP A 39 22.52 -7.66 20.99
C TRP A 39 23.12 -6.28 20.72
N TRP A 40 22.57 -5.56 19.75
CA TRP A 40 23.04 -4.26 19.24
C TRP A 40 24.21 -4.30 18.24
N ARG A 41 23.89 -4.58 16.97
CA ARG A 41 24.68 -4.08 15.82
C ARG A 41 23.97 -2.87 15.25
N GLY A 42 24.51 -1.69 15.49
CA GLY A 42 23.94 -0.47 14.92
C GLY A 42 24.69 0.83 15.20
N PHE A 43 25.91 0.78 15.73
CA PHE A 43 26.75 1.97 15.88
C PHE A 43 28.21 1.59 15.66
N ARG A 44 28.72 1.83 14.44
CA ARG A 44 30.18 1.85 14.24
C ARG A 44 30.69 3.14 14.90
N LYS A 45 31.40 3.01 16.03
CA LYS A 45 32.19 4.12 16.57
C LYS A 45 33.26 4.49 15.53
N PRO A 46 33.42 5.78 15.15
CA PRO A 46 34.51 6.17 14.29
C PRO A 46 35.83 6.04 15.05
N CYS A 47 36.79 5.31 14.47
CA CYS A 47 38.17 5.33 14.91
C CYS A 47 38.76 6.69 14.55
N THR A 48 38.95 7.57 15.53
CA THR A 48 39.72 8.79 15.34
C THR A 48 41.20 8.43 15.41
N CYS A 49 41.89 8.39 14.27
CA CYS A 49 43.35 8.44 14.28
C CYS A 49 43.78 9.92 14.28
N GLY A 50 44.44 10.33 15.36
CA GLY A 50 45.09 11.62 15.43
C GLY A 50 46.48 11.52 14.81
N SER A 51 46.67 12.09 13.62
CA SER A 51 47.83 12.94 13.32
C SER A 51 47.73 13.48 11.89
N SER A 52 48.27 14.68 11.75
CA SER A 52 48.22 15.58 10.61
C SER A 52 49.20 15.20 9.50
N ARG A 53 48.68 14.89 8.30
CA ARG A 53 49.07 15.48 6.99
C ARG A 53 48.45 14.67 5.83
N ALA A 54 48.15 15.41 4.78
CA ALA A 54 47.27 15.06 3.67
C ALA A 54 47.68 13.82 2.85
N CYS A 55 46.67 13.09 2.38
CA CYS A 55 46.69 12.53 1.03
C CYS A 55 45.30 12.75 0.44
N GLY A 56 45.20 13.80 -0.38
CA GLY A 56 44.01 14.07 -1.16
C GLY A 56 43.78 12.91 -2.13
N THR A 57 42.79 12.09 -1.82
CA THR A 57 42.07 11.35 -2.85
C THR A 57 40.68 11.97 -2.86
N ARG A 58 40.32 12.64 -3.96
CA ARG A 58 38.91 12.90 -4.24
C ARG A 58 38.21 11.55 -4.10
N PRO A 59 37.10 11.42 -3.35
CA PRO A 59 36.28 10.24 -3.51
C PRO A 59 35.92 10.19 -5.00
N GLU A 60 36.35 9.12 -5.68
CA GLU A 60 35.90 8.88 -7.04
C GLU A 60 34.38 8.80 -6.98
N GLU A 61 33.72 9.79 -7.57
CA GLU A 61 32.30 9.74 -7.86
C GLU A 61 32.12 8.54 -8.77
N GLY A 62 31.74 7.41 -8.17
CA GLY A 62 31.25 6.25 -8.91
C GLY A 62 30.18 6.70 -9.90
N PRO A 63 29.93 5.93 -10.97
CA PRO A 63 29.04 6.34 -12.04
C PRO A 63 27.76 6.89 -11.43
N ARG A 64 27.49 8.17 -11.69
CA ARG A 64 26.21 8.78 -11.32
C ARG A 64 25.19 7.91 -12.01
N VAL A 65 24.51 7.08 -11.24
CA VAL A 65 23.28 6.47 -11.71
C VAL A 65 22.43 7.68 -12.05
N GLU A 66 22.27 7.93 -13.35
CA GLU A 66 21.24 8.82 -13.84
C GLU A 66 19.96 8.19 -13.32
N ASN A 67 19.53 8.64 -12.14
CA ASN A 67 18.19 8.37 -11.69
C ASN A 67 17.35 9.02 -12.77
N GLU A 68 16.72 8.21 -13.62
CA GLU A 68 15.52 8.67 -14.29
C GLU A 68 14.61 9.09 -13.15
N ASP A 69 14.62 10.40 -12.86
CA ASP A 69 13.84 10.99 -11.79
C ASP A 69 12.40 10.65 -12.14
N MET A 70 11.86 9.66 -11.45
CA MET A 70 10.46 9.27 -11.58
C MET A 70 9.65 10.42 -11.02
N HIS A 71 9.34 11.35 -11.91
CA HIS A 71 8.55 12.53 -11.59
C HIS A 71 7.11 12.07 -11.37
N ALA A 72 6.51 12.52 -10.28
CA ALA A 72 5.10 12.33 -10.01
C ALA A 72 4.61 13.58 -9.30
N ASP A 73 3.49 14.12 -9.77
CA ASP A 73 2.87 15.28 -9.12
C ASP A 73 2.20 14.87 -7.80
N LEU A 74 1.73 13.62 -7.73
CA LEU A 74 1.10 13.06 -6.53
C LEU A 74 1.46 11.58 -6.38
N VAL A 75 1.86 11.20 -5.16
CA VAL A 75 2.07 9.79 -4.79
C VAL A 75 1.02 9.36 -3.78
N ILE A 76 0.22 8.34 -4.10
CA ILE A 76 -0.76 7.72 -3.22
C ILE A 76 -0.15 6.42 -2.68
N VAL A 77 0.03 6.34 -1.37
CA VAL A 77 0.53 5.13 -0.69
C VAL A 77 -0.66 4.35 -0.12
N GLY A 78 -0.99 3.24 -0.75
CA GLY A 78 -2.07 2.33 -0.41
C GLY A 78 -3.15 2.22 -1.49
N ALA A 79 -3.16 1.13 -2.25
CA ALA A 79 -4.19 0.74 -3.24
C ALA A 79 -5.35 -0.04 -2.59
N GLY A 80 -5.78 0.42 -1.41
CA GLY A 80 -7.05 -0.01 -0.83
C GLY A 80 -8.24 0.67 -1.50
N MET A 81 -9.46 0.41 -1.01
CA MET A 81 -10.69 1.01 -1.57
C MET A 81 -10.61 2.55 -1.74
N VAL A 82 -10.06 3.26 -0.75
CA VAL A 82 -10.00 4.73 -0.79
C VAL A 82 -8.89 5.24 -1.72
N GLY A 83 -7.70 4.67 -1.65
CA GLY A 83 -6.58 5.11 -2.48
C GLY A 83 -6.79 4.80 -3.96
N SER A 84 -7.33 3.62 -4.28
CA SER A 84 -7.72 3.27 -5.64
C SER A 84 -8.85 4.17 -6.15
N ALA A 85 -9.85 4.47 -5.31
CA ALA A 85 -10.92 5.39 -5.68
C ALA A 85 -10.41 6.83 -5.92
N LEU A 86 -9.46 7.31 -5.11
CA LEU A 86 -8.85 8.62 -5.30
C LEU A 86 -8.02 8.67 -6.59
N ALA A 87 -7.22 7.62 -6.86
CA ALA A 87 -6.44 7.52 -8.08
C ALA A 87 -7.34 7.60 -9.33
N LEU A 88 -8.47 6.88 -9.32
CA LEU A 88 -9.48 6.96 -10.38
C LEU A 88 -10.19 8.32 -10.44
N ALA A 89 -10.48 8.94 -9.30
CA ALA A 89 -11.13 10.25 -9.27
C ALA A 89 -10.25 11.37 -9.86
N LEU A 90 -8.93 11.19 -9.80
CA LEU A 90 -7.95 12.10 -10.39
C LEU A 90 -7.64 11.77 -11.86
N GLU A 91 -8.26 10.73 -12.42
CA GLU A 91 -8.15 10.44 -13.84
C GLU A 91 -8.64 11.63 -14.69
N GLY A 92 -7.83 12.04 -15.67
CA GLY A 92 -8.14 13.19 -16.51
C GLY A 92 -7.86 14.57 -15.90
N SER A 93 -7.35 14.65 -14.66
CA SER A 93 -6.95 15.92 -14.02
C SER A 93 -5.67 16.55 -14.63
N GLY A 94 -4.92 15.79 -15.43
CA GLY A 94 -3.63 16.21 -16.00
C GLY A 94 -2.43 15.97 -15.07
N LEU A 95 -2.65 15.48 -13.86
CA LEU A 95 -1.60 15.14 -12.90
C LEU A 95 -0.98 13.76 -13.19
N GLU A 96 0.33 13.64 -12.98
CA GLU A 96 1.02 12.35 -12.93
C GLU A 96 0.87 11.74 -11.53
N VAL A 97 -0.10 10.84 -11.39
CA VAL A 97 -0.42 10.16 -10.12
C VAL A 97 0.25 8.78 -10.07
N LEU A 98 1.08 8.56 -9.06
CA LEU A 98 1.70 7.27 -8.77
C LEU A 98 0.99 6.59 -7.60
N LEU A 99 0.40 5.41 -7.82
CA LEU A 99 -0.21 4.58 -6.78
C LEU A 99 0.73 3.45 -6.38
N VAL A 100 1.08 3.36 -5.10
CA VAL A 100 2.01 2.37 -4.56
C VAL A 100 1.33 1.58 -3.45
N ASP A 101 1.36 0.26 -3.54
CA ASP A 101 0.90 -0.64 -2.46
C ASP A 101 1.94 -1.73 -2.19
N GLY A 102 1.93 -2.27 -0.97
CA GLY A 102 2.79 -3.39 -0.58
C GLY A 102 2.19 -4.76 -0.90
N GLY A 103 0.88 -4.83 -1.10
CA GLY A 103 0.12 -6.01 -1.53
C GLY A 103 0.04 -6.13 -3.04
N SER A 104 -0.55 -7.24 -3.51
CA SER A 104 -0.78 -7.43 -4.94
C SER A 104 -1.88 -6.49 -5.46
N LEU A 105 -1.65 -5.95 -6.65
CA LEU A 105 -2.63 -5.17 -7.41
C LEU A 105 -3.38 -6.05 -8.43
N ASP A 106 -3.07 -7.34 -8.49
CA ASP A 106 -3.74 -8.29 -9.36
C ASP A 106 -5.12 -8.66 -8.80
N VAL A 107 -6.13 -8.62 -9.67
CA VAL A 107 -7.50 -9.00 -9.32
C VAL A 107 -7.68 -10.49 -9.56
N ALA A 108 -7.97 -11.23 -8.49
CA ALA A 108 -8.28 -12.65 -8.60
C ALA A 108 -9.71 -12.86 -9.12
N PRO A 109 -9.98 -13.93 -9.90
CA PRO A 109 -11.31 -14.24 -10.37
C PRO A 109 -12.29 -14.43 -9.21
N PHE A 110 -13.44 -13.78 -9.29
CA PHE A 110 -14.50 -13.93 -8.32
C PHE A 110 -15.17 -15.30 -8.45
N LYS A 111 -15.43 -15.97 -7.33
CA LYS A 111 -16.08 -17.29 -7.28
C LYS A 111 -17.40 -17.19 -6.51
N PRO A 112 -18.56 -17.25 -7.18
CA PRO A 112 -19.87 -17.13 -6.54
C PRO A 112 -20.18 -18.20 -5.49
N GLU A 113 -19.45 -19.33 -5.48
CA GLU A 113 -19.62 -20.42 -4.52
C GLU A 113 -18.71 -20.27 -3.30
N ALA A 114 -17.77 -19.31 -3.31
CA ALA A 114 -16.89 -19.06 -2.18
C ALA A 114 -17.68 -18.51 -0.97
N PRO A 115 -17.26 -18.82 0.27
CA PRO A 115 -17.90 -18.27 1.46
C PRO A 115 -17.81 -16.73 1.49
N TYR A 116 -18.77 -16.10 2.15
CA TYR A 116 -18.76 -14.65 2.36
C TYR A 116 -17.58 -14.23 3.22
N GLU A 117 -16.92 -13.14 2.84
CA GLU A 117 -15.88 -12.55 3.66
C GLU A 117 -16.47 -11.85 4.90
N PRO A 118 -15.80 -11.95 6.07
CA PRO A 118 -16.27 -11.31 7.30
C PRO A 118 -16.16 -9.77 7.25
N ARG A 119 -15.38 -9.22 6.30
CA ARG A 119 -15.17 -7.78 6.14
C ARG A 119 -16.15 -7.24 5.10
N VAL A 120 -17.27 -6.74 5.59
CA VAL A 120 -18.30 -6.09 4.80
C VAL A 120 -18.45 -4.62 5.18
N SER A 121 -18.90 -3.82 4.22
CA SER A 121 -19.24 -2.41 4.42
C SER A 121 -20.67 -2.15 4.00
N ALA A 122 -21.38 -1.36 4.79
CA ALA A 122 -22.67 -0.79 4.41
C ALA A 122 -22.42 0.48 3.58
N LEU A 123 -22.52 0.35 2.27
CA LEU A 123 -22.35 1.45 1.32
C LEU A 123 -23.64 2.27 1.25
N SER A 124 -23.53 3.55 1.61
CA SER A 124 -24.61 4.53 1.44
C SER A 124 -24.89 4.81 -0.03
N GLU A 125 -26.05 5.38 -0.33
CA GLU A 125 -26.38 5.85 -1.68
C GLU A 125 -25.37 6.90 -2.20
N ALA A 126 -24.80 7.74 -1.33
CA ALA A 126 -23.74 8.68 -1.72
C ALA A 126 -22.46 7.95 -2.16
N SER A 127 -22.05 6.92 -1.42
CA SER A 127 -20.91 6.07 -1.76
C SER A 127 -21.13 5.33 -3.08
N ARG A 128 -22.34 4.79 -3.29
CA ARG A 128 -22.74 4.17 -4.57
C ARG A 128 -22.58 5.13 -5.74
N ARG A 129 -23.05 6.37 -5.61
CA ARG A 129 -22.93 7.39 -6.68
C ARG A 129 -21.48 7.72 -7.01
N ILE A 130 -20.60 7.75 -6.02
CA ILE A 130 -19.16 7.93 -6.26
C ILE A 130 -18.62 6.73 -7.06
N LEU A 131 -18.88 5.50 -6.61
CA LEU A 131 -18.43 4.29 -7.29
C LEU A 131 -18.99 4.14 -8.71
N GLN A 132 -20.20 4.64 -8.96
CA GLN A 132 -20.79 4.71 -10.30
C GLN A 132 -20.04 5.69 -11.20
N ARG A 133 -19.68 6.88 -10.70
CA ARG A 133 -18.89 7.87 -11.46
C ARG A 133 -17.49 7.37 -11.76
N LEU A 134 -16.93 6.53 -10.89
CA LEU A 134 -15.65 5.85 -11.12
C LEU A 134 -15.80 4.58 -11.96
N HIS A 135 -16.99 4.30 -12.51
CA HIS A 135 -17.33 3.10 -13.28
C HIS A 135 -17.11 1.75 -12.57
N ALA A 136 -16.76 1.74 -11.29
CA ALA A 136 -16.52 0.52 -10.51
C ALA A 136 -17.81 -0.19 -10.07
N TRP A 137 -18.94 0.53 -10.00
CA TRP A 137 -20.20 -0.02 -9.48
C TRP A 137 -20.70 -1.27 -10.24
N ASP A 138 -20.57 -1.29 -11.56
CA ASP A 138 -21.04 -2.44 -12.35
C ASP A 138 -20.24 -3.71 -12.03
N GLY A 139 -18.93 -3.57 -11.78
CA GLY A 139 -18.07 -4.67 -11.36
C GLY A 139 -18.39 -5.19 -9.95
N ILE A 140 -18.94 -4.33 -9.09
CA ILE A 140 -19.42 -4.72 -7.76
C ILE A 140 -20.72 -5.54 -7.87
N VAL A 141 -21.69 -5.02 -8.63
CA VAL A 141 -23.01 -5.68 -8.82
C VAL A 141 -22.86 -7.01 -9.56
N ALA A 142 -21.93 -7.11 -10.53
CA ALA A 142 -21.64 -8.35 -11.24
C ALA A 142 -21.07 -9.47 -10.34
N ARG A 143 -20.50 -9.11 -9.19
CA ARG A 143 -19.99 -10.06 -8.19
C ARG A 143 -21.06 -10.35 -7.15
N ARG A 144 -21.20 -9.45 -6.18
CA ARG A 144 -22.16 -9.52 -5.07
C ARG A 144 -22.37 -8.14 -4.45
N ALA A 145 -23.62 -7.73 -4.34
CA ALA A 145 -24.03 -6.56 -3.57
C ALA A 145 -25.47 -6.75 -3.09
N GLU A 146 -25.70 -6.70 -1.78
CA GLU A 146 -27.03 -6.95 -1.21
C GLU A 146 -27.70 -5.62 -0.81
N PRO A 147 -28.80 -5.22 -1.46
CA PRO A 147 -29.53 -4.01 -1.09
C PRO A 147 -30.33 -4.21 0.20
N TYR A 148 -30.30 -3.23 1.10
CA TYR A 148 -31.18 -3.22 2.27
C TYR A 148 -32.13 -2.02 2.24
N ARG A 149 -33.38 -2.26 2.66
CA ARG A 149 -34.48 -1.27 2.62
C ARG A 149 -34.96 -0.84 3.99
N GLU A 150 -34.64 -1.62 5.02
CA GLU A 150 -35.10 -1.40 6.38
C GLU A 150 -33.90 -1.44 7.33
N MET A 151 -33.92 -0.57 8.34
CA MET A 151 -32.93 -0.55 9.42
C MET A 151 -33.67 -0.36 10.74
N GLN A 152 -33.38 -1.22 11.72
CA GLN A 152 -33.89 -1.09 13.07
C GLN A 152 -32.72 -0.82 14.01
N VAL A 153 -32.86 0.19 14.85
CA VAL A 153 -31.90 0.55 15.88
C VAL A 153 -32.63 0.47 17.21
N TRP A 154 -32.07 -0.27 18.18
CA TRP A 154 -32.63 -0.40 19.50
C TRP A 154 -31.55 -0.28 20.57
N ASP A 155 -31.94 0.10 21.78
CA ASP A 155 -31.05 0.06 22.94
C ASP A 155 -31.10 -1.31 23.63
N GLY A 156 -30.03 -1.63 24.37
CA GLY A 156 -29.95 -2.89 25.12
C GLY A 156 -30.92 -2.97 26.31
N SER A 157 -31.42 -1.83 26.78
CA SER A 157 -32.42 -1.74 27.86
C SER A 157 -33.87 -1.97 27.38
N GLY A 158 -34.10 -2.04 26.07
CA GLY A 158 -35.42 -2.28 25.47
C GLY A 158 -36.37 -1.08 25.54
N THR A 159 -35.85 0.09 25.88
CA THR A 159 -36.63 1.32 26.10
C THR A 159 -36.71 2.20 24.86
N GLY A 160 -35.73 2.09 23.96
CA GLY A 160 -35.63 2.88 22.74
C GLY A 160 -35.59 1.99 21.51
N ARG A 161 -36.46 2.28 20.53
CA ARG A 161 -36.40 1.67 19.20
C ARG A 161 -36.74 2.69 18.13
N ILE A 162 -35.91 2.75 17.09
CA ILE A 162 -36.10 3.60 15.91
C ILE A 162 -36.04 2.71 14.68
N GLY A 163 -37.01 2.88 13.77
CA GLY A 163 -37.05 2.21 12.48
C GLY A 163 -36.84 3.22 11.35
N PHE A 164 -36.03 2.85 10.38
CA PHE A 164 -35.85 3.59 9.13
C PHE A 164 -36.23 2.69 7.97
N SER A 165 -37.03 3.22 7.05
CA SER A 165 -37.44 2.56 5.82
C SER A 165 -37.04 3.39 4.62
N ALA A 166 -36.58 2.75 3.55
CA ALA A 166 -36.28 3.42 2.28
C ALA A 166 -37.51 4.20 1.75
N ALA A 167 -38.71 3.64 1.95
CA ALA A 167 -39.96 4.30 1.58
C ALA A 167 -40.17 5.63 2.30
N SER A 168 -39.78 5.73 3.58
CA SER A 168 -39.94 6.94 4.39
C SER A 168 -39.12 8.13 3.88
N VAL A 169 -38.04 7.86 3.13
CA VAL A 169 -37.15 8.86 2.52
C VAL A 169 -37.28 8.91 0.99
N HIS A 170 -38.33 8.30 0.42
CA HIS A 170 -38.57 8.23 -1.02
C HIS A 170 -37.38 7.67 -1.82
N ALA A 171 -36.66 6.70 -1.25
CA ALA A 171 -35.56 5.99 -1.90
C ALA A 171 -35.96 4.54 -2.21
N GLU A 172 -35.36 3.93 -3.22
CA GLU A 172 -35.57 2.51 -3.55
C GLU A 172 -34.91 1.58 -2.51
N VAL A 173 -33.77 2.01 -1.99
CA VAL A 173 -32.94 1.29 -1.01
C VAL A 173 -32.26 2.31 -0.09
N LEU A 174 -31.94 1.89 1.14
CA LEU A 174 -31.15 2.71 2.06
C LEU A 174 -29.64 2.64 1.74
N GLY A 175 -29.20 1.49 1.24
CA GLY A 175 -27.82 1.24 0.88
C GLY A 175 -27.59 -0.21 0.44
N HIS A 176 -26.33 -0.60 0.31
CA HIS A 176 -25.93 -1.95 -0.04
C HIS A 176 -24.90 -2.48 0.95
N ILE A 177 -25.04 -3.74 1.37
CA ILE A 177 -23.99 -4.46 2.06
C ILE A 177 -23.12 -5.14 1.03
N VAL A 178 -21.82 -4.81 1.04
CA VAL A 178 -20.85 -5.30 0.05
C VAL A 178 -19.59 -5.78 0.75
N GLU A 179 -19.03 -6.90 0.28
CA GLU A 179 -17.73 -7.40 0.72
C GLU A 179 -16.63 -6.40 0.33
N ASN A 180 -15.73 -6.06 1.26
CA ASN A 180 -14.72 -5.02 1.02
C ASN A 180 -13.80 -5.37 -0.15
N ARG A 181 -13.47 -6.66 -0.28
CA ARG A 181 -12.68 -7.17 -1.41
C ARG A 181 -13.38 -6.97 -2.74
N VAL A 182 -14.69 -7.18 -2.82
CA VAL A 182 -15.46 -6.95 -4.06
C VAL A 182 -15.35 -5.49 -4.52
N VAL A 183 -15.40 -4.54 -3.58
CA VAL A 183 -15.21 -3.11 -3.87
C VAL A 183 -13.77 -2.84 -4.33
N GLN A 184 -12.78 -3.40 -3.64
CA GLN A 184 -11.37 -3.22 -3.97
C GLN A 184 -11.04 -3.79 -5.35
N ASP A 185 -11.46 -5.02 -5.64
CA ASP A 185 -11.25 -5.72 -6.90
C ASP A 185 -11.86 -4.92 -8.06
N ALA A 186 -13.11 -4.44 -7.90
CA ALA A 186 -13.78 -3.64 -8.93
C ALA A 186 -13.10 -2.28 -9.19
N LEU A 187 -12.44 -1.69 -8.19
CA LEU A 187 -11.65 -0.46 -8.35
C LEU A 187 -10.30 -0.75 -9.02
N LEU A 188 -9.63 -1.84 -8.63
CA LEU A 188 -8.36 -2.25 -9.24
C LEU A 188 -8.53 -2.61 -10.72
N GLU A 189 -9.64 -3.24 -11.10
CA GLU A 189 -9.98 -3.51 -12.51
C GLU A 189 -10.10 -2.25 -13.37
N ARG A 190 -10.43 -1.11 -12.77
CA ARG A 190 -10.54 0.17 -13.50
C ARG A 190 -9.21 0.90 -13.62
N LEU A 191 -8.21 0.52 -12.81
CA LEU A 191 -6.87 1.10 -12.84
C LEU A 191 -5.95 0.44 -13.88
N HIS A 192 -6.35 -0.72 -14.41
CA HIS A 192 -5.63 -1.50 -15.44
C HIS A 192 -6.22 -1.25 -16.83
#